data_AF-A0A7I9VEJ0-F1
#
_entry.id   AF-A0A7I9VEJ0-F1
#
_cell.length_a   1.000
_cell.length_b   1.000
_cell.length_c   1.000
_cell.angle_alpha   90.00
_cell.angle_beta   90.00
_cell.angle_gamma   90.00
#
_symmetry.space_group_name_H-M   'P 1'
#
loop_
_entity.id
_entity.type
_entity.pdbx_description
1 polymer ?
#
loop_
_entity_poly.entity_id
_entity_poly.type
_entity_poly.pdbx_seq_one_letter_code
_entity_poly.pdbx_strand_id
1 'polypeptide(L)'
;MAEKSRSSRAKKGAEIAEQQTTSGGSFVASPEAKSKALTFRIIAAVLWAIAIGGELFTIFWVLKQDPITMWLLIVLIVAIGAFALGGSLLWKKANRFDPASRKDKVRFFVQNQLGVIITIIAFLPLIVMIFLNKDMDGKQKGIAGGIAIVIAAAVGLASADWNPPSVEQYSVEKNVVQQLTGKDEVVWVKGGKAFHVCREASDLAKSKDENIRTRPVADAHADGIPRLTKKWVSEATKNCGIPVEKVDEVLGSVDDVTSTLDDSEIATDNGTPVVKAPSESPEAEVHEGAPTSTVPATSTSKKHAA
;
A
#
# COMPACT_ATOMS: atom_id res chain seq x y z
N MET A 1 0.12 -6.33 46.68
CA MET A 1 0.85 -7.11 45.66
C MET A 1 -0.03 -7.97 44.73
N ALA A 2 -1.24 -8.40 45.16
CA ALA A 2 -2.13 -9.24 44.35
C ALA A 2 -2.72 -8.55 43.10
N GLU A 3 -2.95 -7.24 43.16
CA GLU A 3 -3.58 -6.46 42.08
C GLU A 3 -2.66 -6.28 40.85
N LYS A 4 -1.36 -6.05 41.10
CA LYS A 4 -0.32 -5.96 40.05
C LYS A 4 -0.13 -7.29 39.31
N SER A 5 -0.32 -8.42 40.00
CA SER A 5 -0.26 -9.77 39.45
C SER A 5 -1.46 -10.11 38.55
N ARG A 6 -2.67 -9.65 38.92
CA ARG A 6 -3.88 -9.81 38.10
C ARG A 6 -3.83 -9.00 36.80
N SER A 7 -3.32 -7.76 36.85
CA SER A 7 -3.11 -6.95 35.64
C SER A 7 -2.07 -7.56 34.68
N SER A 8 -0.98 -8.14 35.22
CA SER A 8 0.02 -8.88 34.45
C SER A 8 -0.57 -10.13 33.77
N ARG A 9 -1.40 -10.90 34.49
CA ARG A 9 -2.06 -12.08 33.94
C ARG A 9 -3.15 -11.75 32.92
N ALA A 10 -3.89 -10.66 33.12
CA ALA A 10 -4.88 -10.18 32.17
C ALA A 10 -4.24 -9.64 30.89
N LYS A 11 -3.11 -8.92 30.99
CA LYS A 11 -2.30 -8.52 29.83
C LYS A 11 -1.75 -9.73 29.07
N LYS A 12 -1.19 -10.70 29.80
CA LYS A 12 -0.69 -11.94 29.20
C LYS A 12 -1.81 -12.78 28.57
N GLY A 13 -2.99 -12.79 29.18
CA GLY A 13 -4.18 -13.44 28.62
C GLY A 13 -4.72 -12.74 27.38
N ALA A 14 -4.67 -11.41 27.33
CA ALA A 14 -5.01 -10.63 26.15
C ALA A 14 -3.98 -10.81 25.03
N GLU A 15 -2.69 -10.89 25.35
CA GLU A 15 -1.60 -11.16 24.41
C GLU A 15 -1.67 -12.59 23.83
N ILE A 16 -2.02 -13.57 24.66
CA ILE A 16 -2.26 -14.95 24.22
C ILE A 16 -3.54 -15.04 23.37
N ALA A 17 -4.61 -14.35 23.77
CA ALA A 17 -5.84 -14.28 22.97
C ALA A 17 -5.61 -13.55 21.63
N GLU A 18 -4.76 -12.53 21.60
CA GLU A 18 -4.35 -11.81 20.39
C GLU A 18 -3.49 -12.69 19.46
N GLN A 19 -2.66 -13.57 20.01
CA GLN A 19 -1.96 -14.61 19.25
C GLN A 19 -2.91 -15.69 18.73
N GLN A 20 -3.99 -15.98 19.45
CA GLN A 20 -4.97 -17.00 19.08
C GLN A 20 -6.03 -16.54 18.06
N THR A 21 -6.13 -15.25 17.74
CA THR A 21 -7.08 -14.72 16.73
C THR A 21 -6.57 -14.78 15.28
N THR A 22 -5.45 -15.45 15.02
CA THR A 22 -4.96 -15.73 13.65
C THR A 22 -4.23 -17.07 13.69
N SER A 23 -4.67 -18.08 12.95
CA SER A 23 -3.85 -19.27 12.72
C SER A 23 -2.51 -18.86 12.08
N GLY A 24 -1.42 -18.81 12.86
CA GLY A 24 -0.09 -18.31 12.45
C GLY A 24 0.49 -17.14 13.28
N GLY A 25 -0.34 -16.48 14.11
CA GLY A 25 0.08 -15.42 15.03
C GLY A 25 0.10 -14.00 14.44
N SER A 26 0.16 -13.01 15.32
CA SER A 26 0.13 -11.58 14.95
C SER A 26 1.53 -11.03 14.64
N PHE A 27 1.64 -10.16 13.65
CA PHE A 27 2.87 -9.47 13.29
C PHE A 27 3.34 -8.56 14.43
N VAL A 28 4.62 -8.68 14.77
CA VAL A 28 5.29 -7.79 15.72
C VAL A 28 6.57 -7.29 15.08
N ALA A 29 6.71 -5.97 14.97
CA ALA A 29 7.92 -5.34 14.45
C ALA A 29 9.14 -5.71 15.31
N SER A 30 10.23 -6.11 14.65
CA SER A 30 11.49 -6.44 15.31
C SER A 30 12.08 -5.21 16.04
N PRO A 31 12.95 -5.41 17.05
CA PRO A 31 13.62 -4.29 17.72
C PRO A 31 14.38 -3.38 16.74
N GLU A 32 15.02 -3.97 15.72
CA GLU A 32 15.71 -3.23 14.68
C GLU A 32 14.75 -2.39 13.83
N ALA A 33 13.61 -2.96 13.42
CA ALA A 33 12.59 -2.24 12.65
C ALA A 33 12.02 -1.07 13.47
N LYS A 34 11.73 -1.28 14.76
CA LYS A 34 11.27 -0.21 15.67
C LYS A 34 12.31 0.90 15.83
N SER A 35 13.60 0.53 15.93
CA SER A 35 14.69 1.51 16.00
C SER A 35 14.75 2.37 14.72
N LYS A 36 14.73 1.74 13.54
CA LYS A 36 14.69 2.46 12.25
C LYS A 36 13.45 3.35 12.13
N ALA A 37 12.28 2.84 12.51
CA ALA A 37 11.04 3.60 12.51
C ALA A 37 11.16 4.85 13.41
N LEU A 38 11.71 4.69 14.62
CA LEU A 38 11.94 5.80 15.54
C LEU A 38 12.88 6.85 14.94
N THR A 39 14.01 6.44 14.36
CA THR A 39 14.95 7.36 13.70
C THR A 39 14.25 8.15 12.60
N PHE A 40 13.49 7.48 11.72
CA PHE A 40 12.76 8.17 10.65
C PHE A 40 11.69 9.14 11.20
N ARG A 41 10.97 8.77 12.26
CA ARG A 41 9.98 9.64 12.91
C ARG A 41 10.62 10.88 13.51
N ILE A 42 11.80 10.74 14.14
CA ILE A 42 12.55 11.88 14.70
C ILE A 42 13.00 12.82 13.59
N ILE A 43 13.61 12.29 12.52
CA ILE A 43 14.05 13.12 11.40
C ILE A 43 12.83 13.81 10.74
N ALA A 44 11.74 13.09 10.54
CA ALA A 44 10.49 13.65 10.02
C ALA A 44 9.96 14.80 10.90
N ALA A 45 9.92 14.60 12.23
CA ALA A 45 9.50 15.62 13.16
C ALA A 45 10.40 16.86 13.14
N VAL A 46 11.72 16.70 12.98
CA VAL A 46 12.66 17.82 12.80
C VAL A 46 12.39 18.58 11.51
N LEU A 47 12.20 17.89 10.38
CA LEU A 47 11.87 18.54 9.11
C LEU A 47 10.55 19.31 9.20
N TRP A 48 9.55 18.74 9.87
CA TRP A 48 8.29 19.42 10.12
C TRP A 48 8.42 20.62 11.06
N ALA A 49 9.24 20.52 12.10
CA ALA A 49 9.54 21.66 12.97
C ALA A 49 10.25 22.78 12.19
N ILE A 50 11.13 22.46 11.25
CA ILE A 50 11.74 23.45 10.34
C ILE A 50 10.68 24.07 9.42
N ALA A 51 9.77 23.28 8.86
CA ALA A 51 8.68 23.78 8.02
C ALA A 51 7.79 24.77 8.79
N ILE A 52 7.35 24.40 9.99
CA ILE A 52 6.53 25.25 10.86
C ILE A 52 7.34 26.48 11.32
N GLY A 53 8.61 26.32 11.68
CA GLY A 53 9.47 27.45 12.02
C GLY A 53 9.64 28.45 10.86
N GLY A 54 9.78 27.93 9.63
CA GLY A 54 9.81 28.73 8.41
C GLY A 54 8.48 29.44 8.15
N GLU A 55 7.35 28.78 8.41
CA GLU A 55 6.02 29.38 8.35
C GLU A 55 5.89 30.55 9.34
N LEU A 56 6.23 30.33 10.61
CA LEU A 56 6.17 31.37 11.65
C LEU A 56 7.10 32.54 11.33
N PHE A 57 8.31 32.27 10.83
CA PHE A 57 9.23 33.31 10.37
C PHE A 57 8.64 34.10 9.20
N THR A 58 8.02 33.42 8.24
CA THR A 58 7.36 34.07 7.10
C THR A 58 6.24 34.99 7.56
N ILE A 59 5.36 34.50 8.45
CA ILE A 59 4.22 35.26 8.96
C ILE A 59 4.65 36.44 9.83
N PHE A 60 5.54 36.21 10.79
CA PHE A 60 5.84 37.23 11.80
C PHE A 60 6.92 38.22 11.40
N TRP A 61 7.71 37.91 10.36
CA TRP A 61 8.79 38.77 9.90
C TRP A 61 8.64 39.17 8.43
N VAL A 62 8.57 38.22 7.48
CA VAL A 62 8.54 38.53 6.04
C VAL A 62 7.29 39.31 5.65
N LEU A 63 6.12 38.87 6.11
CA LEU A 63 4.84 39.51 5.82
C LEU A 63 4.66 40.87 6.52
N LYS A 64 5.59 41.30 7.38
CA LYS A 64 5.56 42.62 8.04
C LYS A 64 6.54 43.64 7.45
N GLN A 65 7.27 43.27 6.40
CA GLN A 65 8.19 44.20 5.74
C GLN A 65 7.43 45.17 4.85
N ASP A 66 7.88 46.42 4.77
CA ASP A 66 7.41 47.41 3.81
C ASP A 66 8.60 47.97 3.02
N PRO A 67 8.76 47.63 1.71
CA PRO A 67 7.90 46.74 0.93
C PRO A 67 8.14 45.25 1.24
N ILE A 68 7.13 44.41 1.02
CA ILE A 68 7.26 42.95 1.17
C ILE A 68 8.21 42.39 0.10
N THR A 69 9.23 41.66 0.57
CA THR A 69 10.19 40.98 -0.30
C THR A 69 9.57 39.74 -0.97
N MET A 70 8.86 39.94 -2.08
CA MET A 70 8.07 38.88 -2.75
C MET A 70 8.85 37.63 -3.16
N TRP A 71 10.08 37.78 -3.66
CA TRP A 71 10.88 36.62 -4.06
C TRP A 71 11.23 35.74 -2.85
N LEU A 72 11.50 36.35 -1.69
CA LEU A 72 11.80 35.64 -0.45
C LEU A 72 10.57 34.89 0.07
N LEU A 73 9.39 35.52 0.01
CA LEU A 73 8.12 34.89 0.37
C LEU A 73 7.89 33.62 -0.47
N ILE A 74 8.06 33.70 -1.79
CA ILE A 74 7.87 32.55 -2.69
C ILE A 74 8.88 31.44 -2.39
N VAL A 75 10.16 31.78 -2.19
CA VAL A 75 11.19 30.80 -1.84
C VAL A 75 10.86 30.09 -0.52
N LEU A 76 10.38 30.82 0.48
CA LEU A 76 10.00 30.24 1.77
C LEU A 76 8.78 29.32 1.64
N ILE A 77 7.75 29.70 0.87
CA ILE A 77 6.60 28.84 0.58
C ILE A 77 7.05 27.51 -0.04
N VAL A 78 7.96 27.57 -1.02
CA VAL A 78 8.52 26.36 -1.67
C VAL A 78 9.35 25.54 -0.68
N ALA A 79 10.19 26.19 0.13
CA ALA A 79 11.01 25.51 1.13
C ALA A 79 10.16 24.80 2.20
N ILE A 80 9.14 25.46 2.74
CA ILE A 80 8.16 24.88 3.68
C ILE A 80 7.52 23.64 3.06
N GLY A 81 7.10 23.72 1.80
CA GLY A 81 6.54 22.59 1.06
C GLY A 81 7.50 21.41 0.93
N ALA A 82 8.77 21.69 0.60
CA ALA A 82 9.80 20.66 0.49
C ALA A 82 10.09 19.97 1.83
N PHE A 83 10.19 20.73 2.93
CA PHE A 83 10.41 20.18 4.27
C PHE A 83 9.19 19.38 4.76
N ALA A 84 7.98 19.90 4.56
CA ALA A 84 6.73 19.21 4.88
C ALA A 84 6.64 17.86 4.14
N LEU A 85 6.89 17.85 2.83
CA LEU A 85 6.90 16.65 2.01
C LEU A 85 7.99 15.67 2.45
N GLY A 86 9.22 16.15 2.65
CA GLY A 86 10.35 15.33 3.09
C GLY A 86 10.06 14.62 4.42
N GLY A 87 9.51 15.32 5.40
CA GLY A 87 9.07 14.73 6.66
C GLY A 87 7.97 13.68 6.45
N SER A 88 6.98 13.96 5.60
CA SER A 88 5.90 13.02 5.28
C SER A 88 6.40 11.74 4.59
N LEU A 89 7.37 11.82 3.69
CA LEU A 89 7.97 10.65 3.04
C LEU A 89 8.72 9.77 4.05
N LEU A 90 9.47 10.37 4.96
CA LEU A 90 10.17 9.63 6.03
C LEU A 90 9.20 9.03 7.04
N TRP A 91 8.15 9.76 7.40
CA TRP A 91 7.09 9.27 8.29
C TRP A 91 6.37 8.07 7.69
N LYS A 92 6.01 8.16 6.40
CA LYS A 92 5.48 7.04 5.62
C LYS A 92 6.43 5.85 5.69
N LYS A 93 7.71 6.04 5.41
CA LYS A 93 8.71 4.96 5.52
C LYS A 93 8.74 4.34 6.92
N ALA A 94 8.70 5.14 7.98
CA ALA A 94 8.65 4.65 9.36
C ALA A 94 7.43 3.75 9.62
N ASN A 95 6.26 4.10 9.07
CA ASN A 95 5.04 3.31 9.21
C ASN A 95 5.14 1.92 8.57
N ARG A 96 6.02 1.71 7.57
CA ARG A 96 6.22 0.38 6.99
C ARG A 96 7.05 -0.53 7.89
N PHE A 97 7.93 0.05 8.70
CA PHE A 97 8.73 -0.67 9.70
C PHE A 97 7.95 -0.99 10.98
N ASP A 98 7.09 -0.06 11.41
CA ASP A 98 6.31 -0.17 12.65
C ASP A 98 4.87 0.31 12.41
N PRO A 99 4.03 -0.49 11.73
CA PRO A 99 2.66 -0.12 11.41
C PRO A 99 1.78 -0.09 12.65
N ALA A 100 0.74 0.75 12.62
CA ALA A 100 -0.30 0.74 13.64
C ALA A 100 -1.31 -0.40 13.38
N SER A 101 -1.93 -0.90 14.45
CA SER A 101 -3.07 -1.81 14.34
C SER A 101 -4.32 -1.06 13.91
N ARG A 102 -5.13 -1.63 13.00
CA ARG A 102 -6.45 -1.12 12.62
C ARG A 102 -7.46 -1.17 13.77
N LYS A 103 -7.19 -1.93 14.84
CA LYS A 103 -8.04 -1.97 16.04
C LYS A 103 -7.92 -0.68 16.84
N ASP A 104 -6.74 -0.06 16.88
CA ASP A 104 -6.52 1.27 17.45
C ASP A 104 -6.80 2.36 16.40
N LYS A 105 -8.08 2.69 16.22
CA LYS A 105 -8.54 3.61 15.17
C LYS A 105 -7.86 4.99 15.23
N VAL A 106 -7.68 5.54 16.43
CA VAL A 106 -7.09 6.86 16.62
C VAL A 106 -5.63 6.84 16.22
N ARG A 107 -4.85 5.89 16.77
CA ARG A 107 -3.43 5.78 16.42
C ARG A 107 -3.25 5.42 14.95
N PHE A 108 -4.07 4.55 14.40
CA PHE A 108 -4.05 4.19 12.98
C PHE A 108 -4.31 5.39 12.08
N PHE A 109 -5.32 6.20 12.39
CA PHE A 109 -5.62 7.40 11.62
C PHE A 109 -4.48 8.43 11.72
N VAL A 110 -4.11 8.81 12.94
CA VAL A 110 -3.08 9.83 13.18
C VAL A 110 -1.76 9.39 12.55
N GLN A 111 -1.31 8.17 12.82
CA GLN A 111 -0.03 7.68 12.32
C GLN A 111 0.01 7.66 10.78
N ASN A 112 -1.09 7.33 10.10
CA ASN A 112 -1.08 7.23 8.63
C ASN A 112 -1.41 8.56 7.92
N GLN A 113 -2.11 9.49 8.57
CA GLN A 113 -2.48 10.78 7.97
C GLN A 113 -1.70 11.98 8.55
N LEU A 114 -0.73 11.74 9.44
CA LEU A 114 0.03 12.83 10.10
C LEU A 114 0.68 13.78 9.09
N GLY A 115 1.24 13.27 7.99
CA GLY A 115 1.86 14.11 6.97
C GLY A 115 0.89 15.13 6.35
N VAL A 116 -0.37 14.74 6.12
CA VAL A 116 -1.42 15.65 5.62
C VAL A 116 -1.78 16.68 6.69
N ILE A 117 -1.96 16.23 7.94
CA ILE A 117 -2.29 17.11 9.07
C ILE A 117 -1.21 18.18 9.24
N ILE A 118 0.05 17.79 9.23
CA ILE A 118 1.18 18.74 9.35
C ILE A 118 1.25 19.67 8.15
N THR A 119 0.96 19.19 6.94
CA THR A 119 0.90 20.07 5.75
C THR A 119 -0.18 21.14 5.91
N ILE A 120 -1.36 20.80 6.43
CA ILE A 120 -2.41 21.78 6.71
C ILE A 120 -1.92 22.79 7.76
N ILE A 121 -1.29 22.32 8.84
CA ILE A 121 -0.75 23.18 9.89
C ILE A 121 0.29 24.16 9.33
N ALA A 122 1.19 23.68 8.45
CA ALA A 122 2.30 24.48 7.93
C ALA A 122 1.91 25.49 6.83
N PHE A 123 0.73 25.35 6.22
CA PHE A 123 0.31 26.19 5.09
C PHE A 123 -0.95 27.00 5.36
N LEU A 124 -1.93 26.46 6.10
CA LEU A 124 -3.23 27.12 6.25
C LEU A 124 -3.11 28.49 6.93
N PRO A 125 -2.41 28.65 8.08
CA PRO A 125 -2.22 29.96 8.70
C PRO A 125 -1.48 30.93 7.77
N LEU A 126 -0.40 30.50 7.10
CA LEU A 126 0.32 31.34 6.14
C LEU A 126 -0.55 31.79 4.96
N ILE A 127 -1.33 30.89 4.36
CA ILE A 127 -2.25 31.22 3.25
C ILE A 127 -3.27 32.27 3.71
N VAL A 128 -3.89 32.06 4.87
CA VAL A 128 -4.84 33.02 5.45
C VAL A 128 -4.15 34.38 5.67
N MET A 129 -2.95 34.39 6.24
CA MET A 129 -2.20 35.61 6.50
C MET A 129 -1.80 36.36 5.22
N ILE A 130 -1.48 35.66 4.12
CA ILE A 130 -1.22 36.29 2.82
C ILE A 130 -2.47 37.05 2.35
N PHE A 131 -3.64 36.43 2.36
CA PHE A 131 -4.87 37.08 1.88
C PHE A 131 -5.35 38.22 2.78
N LEU A 132 -5.12 38.13 4.10
CA LEU A 132 -5.47 39.17 5.07
C LEU A 132 -4.44 40.29 5.21
N ASN A 133 -3.25 40.16 4.60
CA ASN A 133 -2.19 41.15 4.71
C ASN A 133 -2.61 42.50 4.09
N LYS A 134 -2.41 43.62 4.78
CA LYS A 134 -2.82 44.96 4.27
C LYS A 134 -1.78 45.61 3.38
N ASP A 135 -0.52 45.19 3.51
CA ASP A 135 0.64 45.76 2.82
C ASP A 135 0.89 45.06 1.46
N MET A 136 0.03 44.11 1.08
CA MET A 136 0.02 43.46 -0.23
C MET A 136 -1.15 43.95 -1.08
N ASP A 137 -0.89 44.26 -2.35
CA ASP A 137 -1.94 44.50 -3.33
C ASP A 137 -2.63 43.19 -3.78
N GLY A 138 -3.73 43.31 -4.54
CA GLY A 138 -4.48 42.14 -5.01
C GLY A 138 -3.68 41.19 -5.91
N LYS A 139 -2.72 41.71 -6.68
CA LYS A 139 -1.87 40.90 -7.57
C LYS A 139 -0.84 40.12 -6.75
N GLN A 140 -0.19 40.75 -5.79
CA GLN A 140 0.76 40.10 -4.89
C GLN A 140 0.09 38.97 -4.09
N LYS A 141 -1.11 39.22 -3.53
CA LYS A 141 -1.90 38.20 -2.85
C LYS A 141 -2.28 37.05 -3.77
N GLY A 142 -2.75 37.37 -4.98
CA GLY A 142 -3.11 36.37 -5.97
C GLY A 142 -1.95 35.45 -6.33
N ILE A 143 -0.75 36.02 -6.53
CA ILE A 143 0.45 35.25 -6.87
C ILE A 143 0.91 34.39 -5.69
N ALA A 144 1.20 35.01 -4.53
CA ALA A 144 1.75 34.28 -3.38
C ALA A 144 0.75 33.28 -2.80
N GLY A 145 -0.51 33.69 -2.62
CA GLY A 145 -1.57 32.83 -2.10
C GLY A 145 -1.90 31.70 -3.06
N GLY A 146 -1.95 31.98 -4.38
CA GLY A 146 -2.14 30.96 -5.41
C GLY A 146 -1.04 29.91 -5.41
N ILE A 147 0.24 30.33 -5.38
CA ILE A 147 1.39 29.40 -5.30
C ILE A 147 1.31 28.56 -4.01
N ALA A 148 1.03 29.18 -2.87
CA ALA A 148 0.91 28.48 -1.59
C ALA A 148 -0.21 27.43 -1.60
N ILE A 149 -1.38 27.73 -2.16
CA ILE A 149 -2.49 26.78 -2.28
C ILE A 149 -2.11 25.60 -3.18
N VAL A 150 -1.51 25.85 -4.34
CA VAL A 150 -1.10 24.79 -5.28
C VAL A 150 -0.07 23.86 -4.63
N ILE A 151 0.93 24.43 -3.95
CA ILE A 151 1.95 23.65 -3.23
C ILE A 151 1.32 22.87 -2.08
N ALA A 152 0.49 23.50 -1.25
CA ALA A 152 -0.18 22.82 -0.14
C ALA A 152 -1.04 21.64 -0.61
N ALA A 153 -1.78 21.81 -1.71
CA ALA A 153 -2.58 20.74 -2.31
C ALA A 153 -1.68 19.59 -2.83
N ALA A 154 -0.64 19.91 -3.60
CA ALA A 154 0.28 18.91 -4.14
C ALA A 154 1.01 18.13 -3.03
N VAL A 155 1.55 18.84 -2.03
CA VAL A 155 2.24 18.24 -0.88
C VAL A 155 1.26 17.43 -0.03
N GLY A 156 0.05 17.92 0.19
CA GLY A 156 -0.99 17.22 0.95
C GLY A 156 -1.37 15.90 0.29
N LEU A 157 -1.64 15.91 -1.03
CA LEU A 157 -1.95 14.70 -1.79
C LEU A 157 -0.81 13.69 -1.81
N ALA A 158 0.44 14.15 -1.91
CA ALA A 158 1.62 13.30 -1.86
C ALA A 158 1.90 12.74 -0.44
N SER A 159 1.57 13.53 0.59
CA SER A 159 1.74 13.16 2.00
C SER A 159 0.66 12.19 2.50
N ALA A 160 -0.49 12.15 1.84
CA ALA A 160 -1.55 11.18 2.15
C ALA A 160 -1.03 9.74 1.99
N ASP A 161 -1.37 8.90 2.96
CA ASP A 161 -1.13 7.46 2.87
C ASP A 161 -2.40 6.77 2.38
N TRP A 162 -2.45 6.52 1.06
CA TRP A 162 -3.59 5.92 0.36
C TRP A 162 -3.69 4.40 0.56
N ASN A 163 -2.58 3.76 0.95
CA ASN A 163 -2.55 2.34 1.29
C ASN A 163 -1.82 2.18 2.64
N PRO A 164 -2.47 2.59 3.75
CA PRO A 164 -1.83 2.61 5.06
C PRO A 164 -1.51 1.18 5.53
N PRO A 165 -0.25 0.88 5.86
CA PRO A 165 0.13 -0.44 6.35
C PRO A 165 -0.49 -0.67 7.73
N SER A 166 -0.85 -1.92 8.03
CA SER A 166 -1.35 -2.30 9.34
C SER A 166 -0.76 -3.61 9.84
N VAL A 167 -0.77 -3.78 11.16
CA VAL A 167 -0.38 -5.04 11.80
C VAL A 167 -1.19 -6.20 11.24
N GLU A 168 -2.50 -6.03 11.09
CA GLU A 168 -3.41 -7.06 10.57
C GLU A 168 -3.05 -7.46 9.14
N GLN A 169 -2.78 -6.50 8.24
CA GLN A 169 -2.36 -6.81 6.88
C GLN A 169 -1.08 -7.65 6.89
N TYR A 170 -0.08 -7.25 7.67
CA TYR A 170 1.20 -7.95 7.72
C TYR A 170 1.05 -9.33 8.35
N SER A 171 0.19 -9.49 9.37
CA SER A 171 -0.14 -10.78 9.97
C SER A 171 -0.73 -11.73 8.92
N VAL A 172 -1.76 -11.29 8.19
CA VAL A 172 -2.43 -12.12 7.20
C VAL A 172 -1.46 -12.53 6.09
N GLU A 173 -0.73 -11.57 5.50
CA GLU A 173 0.23 -11.86 4.42
C GLU A 173 1.35 -12.79 4.88
N LYS A 174 1.89 -12.57 6.09
CA LYS A 174 2.89 -13.46 6.69
C LYS A 174 2.34 -14.87 6.90
N ASN A 175 1.13 -14.99 7.45
CA ASN A 175 0.52 -16.28 7.75
C ASN A 175 0.20 -17.04 6.46
N VAL A 176 -0.30 -16.38 5.42
CA VAL A 176 -0.48 -16.97 4.08
C VAL A 176 0.84 -17.55 3.59
N VAL A 177 1.90 -16.74 3.53
CA VAL A 177 3.21 -17.18 3.01
C VAL A 177 3.79 -18.33 3.83
N GLN A 178 3.74 -18.21 5.16
CA GLN A 178 4.30 -19.20 6.07
C GLN A 178 3.54 -20.53 6.01
N GLN A 179 2.22 -20.51 5.89
CA GLN A 179 1.44 -21.73 5.76
C GLN A 179 1.59 -22.38 4.38
N LEU A 180 1.73 -21.59 3.30
CA LEU A 180 1.94 -22.10 1.95
C LEU A 180 3.31 -22.76 1.77
N THR A 181 4.37 -22.09 2.25
CA THR A 181 5.76 -22.44 1.92
C THR A 181 6.55 -23.04 3.09
N GLY A 182 5.99 -22.99 4.29
CA GLY A 182 6.67 -23.39 5.54
C GLY A 182 7.68 -22.36 6.06
N LYS A 183 7.85 -21.21 5.39
CA LYS A 183 8.80 -20.15 5.76
C LYS A 183 8.20 -18.76 5.56
N ASP A 184 8.68 -17.78 6.30
CA ASP A 184 8.39 -16.36 6.04
C ASP A 184 9.42 -15.84 5.02
N GLU A 185 9.26 -16.22 3.76
CA GLU A 185 10.10 -15.79 2.64
C GLU A 185 9.25 -15.48 1.41
N VAL A 186 9.41 -14.27 0.87
CA VAL A 186 8.76 -13.81 -0.36
C VAL A 186 9.78 -13.24 -1.32
N VAL A 187 9.39 -13.16 -2.59
CA VAL A 187 10.24 -12.67 -3.67
C VAL A 187 9.67 -11.39 -4.26
N TRP A 188 10.50 -10.37 -4.46
CA TRP A 188 10.09 -9.14 -5.14
C TRP A 188 11.21 -8.50 -5.92
N VAL A 189 10.83 -7.59 -6.84
CA VAL A 189 11.76 -6.73 -7.57
C VAL A 189 11.86 -5.38 -6.87
N LYS A 190 13.05 -4.79 -6.81
CA LYS A 190 13.24 -3.42 -6.33
C LYS A 190 12.32 -2.43 -7.06
N GLY A 191 11.48 -1.72 -6.31
CA GLY A 191 10.51 -0.78 -6.86
C GLY A 191 9.25 -1.43 -7.46
N GLY A 192 9.05 -2.73 -7.24
CA GLY A 192 7.83 -3.45 -7.60
C GLY A 192 6.61 -2.98 -6.80
N LYS A 193 5.43 -3.49 -7.20
CA LYS A 193 4.13 -3.14 -6.56
C LYS A 193 3.52 -4.29 -5.77
N ALA A 194 4.11 -5.47 -5.85
CA ALA A 194 3.70 -6.66 -5.12
C ALA A 194 4.92 -7.54 -4.87
N PHE A 195 4.83 -8.35 -3.82
CA PHE A 195 5.73 -9.48 -3.60
C PHE A 195 5.00 -10.80 -3.87
N HIS A 196 5.78 -11.84 -4.15
CA HIS A 196 5.36 -13.11 -4.72
C HIS A 196 5.78 -14.27 -3.81
N VAL A 197 5.05 -15.38 -3.88
CA VAL A 197 5.30 -16.54 -2.99
C VAL A 197 6.47 -17.40 -3.47
N CYS A 198 6.87 -17.28 -4.73
CA CYS A 198 8.01 -18.00 -5.31
C CYS A 198 8.77 -17.17 -6.37
N ARG A 199 9.95 -17.65 -6.78
CA ARG A 199 10.80 -16.98 -7.79
C ARG A 199 10.27 -17.15 -9.21
N GLU A 200 9.55 -18.24 -9.44
CA GLU A 200 8.98 -18.71 -10.71
C GLU A 200 7.70 -17.95 -11.09
N ALA A 201 7.25 -17.03 -10.23
CA ALA A 201 6.14 -16.14 -10.52
C ALA A 201 6.31 -15.45 -11.88
N SER A 202 5.24 -15.48 -12.68
CA SER A 202 5.25 -14.97 -14.06
C SER A 202 5.65 -13.48 -14.14
N ASP A 203 5.25 -12.68 -13.15
CA ASP A 203 5.59 -11.25 -13.04
C ASP A 203 7.10 -11.02 -12.81
N LEU A 204 7.82 -12.04 -12.32
CA LEU A 204 9.27 -12.00 -12.09
C LEU A 204 10.08 -12.55 -13.27
N ALA A 205 9.44 -13.14 -14.29
CA ALA A 205 10.13 -13.88 -15.35
C ALA A 205 11.08 -13.00 -16.19
N LYS A 206 10.75 -11.72 -16.38
CA LYS A 206 11.55 -10.76 -17.16
C LYS A 206 12.50 -9.92 -16.30
N SER A 207 12.54 -10.17 -14.99
CA SER A 207 13.31 -9.37 -14.06
C SER A 207 14.74 -9.90 -13.96
N LYS A 208 15.71 -8.97 -13.95
CA LYS A 208 17.13 -9.31 -13.75
C LYS A 208 17.36 -9.75 -12.30
N ASP A 209 18.12 -10.83 -12.10
CA ASP A 209 18.35 -11.42 -10.78
C ASP A 209 18.95 -10.44 -9.77
N GLU A 210 19.81 -9.52 -10.21
CA GLU A 210 20.40 -8.46 -9.37
C GLU A 210 19.37 -7.52 -8.72
N ASN A 211 18.17 -7.42 -9.29
CA ASN A 211 17.08 -6.58 -8.79
C ASN A 211 16.08 -7.35 -7.92
N ILE A 212 16.26 -8.66 -7.80
CA ILE A 212 15.36 -9.56 -7.09
C ILE A 212 15.86 -9.75 -5.67
N ARG A 213 14.91 -9.74 -4.74
CA ARG A 213 15.15 -9.99 -3.32
C ARG A 213 14.27 -11.12 -2.85
N THR A 214 14.86 -11.99 -2.04
CA THR A 214 14.16 -13.09 -1.35
C THR A 214 14.42 -12.95 0.13
N ARG A 215 13.40 -12.53 0.86
CA ARG A 215 13.48 -12.16 2.29
C ARG A 215 12.07 -12.23 2.91
N PRO A 216 11.91 -12.07 4.23
CA PRO A 216 10.60 -12.07 4.88
C PRO A 216 9.62 -11.00 4.37
N VAL A 217 8.32 -11.23 4.60
CA VAL A 217 7.23 -10.30 4.24
C VAL A 217 7.48 -8.90 4.79
N ALA A 218 7.98 -8.82 6.03
CA ALA A 218 8.29 -7.54 6.68
C ALA A 218 9.37 -6.74 5.93
N ASP A 219 10.37 -7.41 5.34
CA ASP A 219 11.42 -6.77 4.56
C ASP A 219 10.88 -6.23 3.23
N ALA A 220 9.93 -6.94 2.60
CA ALA A 220 9.27 -6.47 1.37
C ALA A 220 8.52 -5.15 1.61
N HIS A 221 7.77 -5.07 2.70
CA HIS A 221 7.11 -3.84 3.12
C HIS A 221 8.07 -2.72 3.46
N ALA A 222 9.16 -3.02 4.17
CA ALA A 222 10.21 -2.06 4.50
C ALA A 222 10.88 -1.47 3.25
N ASP A 223 10.96 -2.25 2.17
CA ASP A 223 11.42 -1.84 0.84
C ASP A 223 10.38 -1.05 0.04
N GLY A 224 9.18 -0.84 0.60
CA GLY A 224 8.10 -0.09 -0.03
C GLY A 224 7.21 -0.91 -0.96
N ILE A 225 7.29 -2.24 -0.90
CA ILE A 225 6.41 -3.14 -1.64
C ILE A 225 5.12 -3.33 -0.81
N PRO A 226 3.97 -2.83 -1.27
CA PRO A 226 2.84 -2.55 -0.38
C PRO A 226 1.99 -3.77 0.02
N ARG A 227 2.13 -4.92 -0.67
CA ARG A 227 1.23 -6.07 -0.49
C ARG A 227 1.72 -7.34 -1.17
N LEU A 228 1.14 -8.46 -0.77
CA LEU A 228 1.18 -9.72 -1.52
C LEU A 228 0.47 -9.56 -2.87
N THR A 229 0.93 -10.29 -3.89
CA THR A 229 0.23 -10.36 -5.17
C THR A 229 -1.21 -10.84 -4.95
N LYS A 230 -2.16 -10.16 -5.61
CA LYS A 230 -3.58 -10.50 -5.50
C LYS A 230 -3.94 -11.81 -6.20
N LYS A 231 -2.99 -12.35 -6.97
CA LYS A 231 -3.12 -13.58 -7.75
C LYS A 231 -2.30 -14.72 -7.16
N TRP A 232 -2.03 -14.68 -5.85
CA TRP A 232 -1.13 -15.64 -5.24
C TRP A 232 -1.68 -17.07 -5.32
N VAL A 233 -3.00 -17.26 -5.40
CA VAL A 233 -3.64 -18.56 -5.59
C VAL A 233 -3.29 -19.17 -6.95
N SER A 234 -3.51 -18.43 -8.04
CA SER A 234 -3.15 -18.91 -9.38
C SER A 234 -1.63 -19.01 -9.57
N GLU A 235 -0.86 -18.11 -8.98
CA GLU A 235 0.60 -18.17 -8.97
C GLU A 235 1.11 -19.42 -8.22
N ALA A 236 0.57 -19.70 -7.03
CA ALA A 236 0.94 -20.85 -6.21
C ALA A 236 0.75 -22.16 -6.97
N THR A 237 -0.41 -22.33 -7.59
CA THR A 237 -0.80 -23.56 -8.29
C THR A 237 -0.11 -23.73 -9.64
N LYS A 238 0.05 -22.66 -10.43
CA LYS A 238 0.57 -22.75 -11.81
C LYS A 238 2.07 -22.58 -11.91
N ASN A 239 2.67 -21.77 -11.05
CA ASN A 239 4.07 -21.36 -11.15
C ASN A 239 4.94 -21.95 -10.03
N CYS A 240 4.41 -22.01 -8.81
CA CYS A 240 5.20 -22.37 -7.64
C CYS A 240 5.13 -23.86 -7.27
N GLY A 241 4.35 -24.65 -8.00
CA GLY A 241 4.20 -26.09 -7.75
C GLY A 241 3.52 -26.42 -6.41
N ILE A 242 2.74 -25.48 -5.86
CA ILE A 242 2.00 -25.69 -4.62
C ILE A 242 0.70 -26.41 -4.97
N PRO A 243 0.41 -27.56 -4.33
CA PRO A 243 -0.80 -28.33 -4.62
C PRO A 243 -2.06 -27.57 -4.22
N VAL A 244 -3.15 -27.77 -4.97
CA VAL A 244 -4.43 -27.07 -4.77
C VAL A 244 -4.96 -27.31 -3.36
N GLU A 245 -4.80 -28.53 -2.85
CA GLU A 245 -5.22 -28.92 -1.50
C GLU A 245 -4.54 -28.06 -0.43
N LYS A 246 -3.27 -27.70 -0.64
CA LYS A 246 -2.54 -26.83 0.29
C LYS A 246 -3.02 -25.39 0.21
N VAL A 247 -3.37 -24.93 -0.98
CA VAL A 247 -3.96 -23.60 -1.17
C VAL A 247 -5.33 -23.53 -0.51
N ASP A 248 -6.18 -24.53 -0.69
CA ASP A 248 -7.49 -24.62 -0.04
C ASP A 248 -7.37 -24.68 1.49
N GLU A 249 -6.39 -25.41 2.02
CA GLU A 249 -6.09 -25.41 3.46
C GLU A 249 -5.81 -23.99 3.98
N VAL A 250 -4.98 -23.22 3.27
CA VAL A 250 -4.63 -21.83 3.63
C VAL A 250 -5.83 -20.89 3.50
N LEU A 251 -6.64 -21.07 2.46
CA LEU A 251 -7.87 -20.30 2.26
C LEU A 251 -8.91 -20.56 3.36
N GLY A 252 -8.95 -21.77 3.91
CA GLY A 252 -9.84 -22.14 5.01
C GLY A 252 -9.29 -21.84 6.41
N SER A 253 -7.98 -21.70 6.57
CA SER A 253 -7.33 -21.60 7.90
C SER A 253 -6.88 -20.18 8.27
N VAL A 254 -6.63 -19.30 7.30
CA VAL A 254 -6.14 -17.94 7.56
C VAL A 254 -7.31 -16.98 7.63
N ASP A 255 -7.50 -16.39 8.82
CA ASP A 255 -8.49 -15.35 9.03
C ASP A 255 -8.23 -14.15 8.10
N ASP A 256 -9.30 -13.59 7.52
CA ASP A 256 -9.26 -12.48 6.57
C ASP A 256 -8.38 -12.71 5.32
N VAL A 257 -8.08 -13.96 4.95
CA VAL A 257 -7.26 -14.29 3.76
C VAL A 257 -7.76 -13.66 2.46
N THR A 258 -9.07 -13.53 2.31
CA THR A 258 -9.71 -12.91 1.13
C THR A 258 -9.28 -11.45 0.95
N SER A 259 -8.87 -10.76 2.01
CA SER A 259 -8.32 -9.40 1.93
C SER A 259 -7.02 -9.30 1.13
N THR A 260 -6.33 -10.43 0.92
CA THR A 260 -5.09 -10.51 0.15
C THR A 260 -5.30 -10.84 -1.34
N LEU A 261 -6.53 -11.14 -1.74
CA LEU A 261 -6.85 -11.73 -3.04
C LEU A 261 -7.70 -10.82 -3.93
N ASP A 262 -7.72 -11.18 -5.21
CA ASP A 262 -8.76 -10.76 -6.13
C ASP A 262 -9.92 -11.75 -6.08
N ASP A 263 -11.17 -11.26 -6.02
CA ASP A 263 -12.37 -12.10 -5.91
C ASP A 263 -12.48 -13.10 -7.07
N SER A 264 -11.83 -12.84 -8.21
CA SER A 264 -11.80 -13.74 -9.36
C SER A 264 -10.97 -15.01 -9.17
N GLU A 265 -10.11 -15.08 -8.14
CA GLU A 265 -9.21 -16.22 -7.89
C GLU A 265 -9.88 -17.37 -7.12
N ILE A 266 -11.00 -17.11 -6.44
CA ILE A 266 -11.64 -18.03 -5.51
C ILE A 266 -13.10 -18.29 -5.86
N ALA A 267 -13.59 -19.47 -5.50
CA ALA A 267 -15.00 -19.80 -5.42
C ALA A 267 -15.39 -19.98 -3.94
N THR A 268 -16.69 -20.09 -3.66
CA THR A 268 -17.18 -20.42 -2.31
C THR A 268 -17.76 -21.82 -2.30
N ASP A 269 -17.23 -22.68 -1.42
CA ASP A 269 -17.81 -23.98 -1.11
C ASP A 269 -18.25 -24.01 0.36
N ASN A 270 -19.55 -24.21 0.61
CA ASN A 270 -20.13 -24.22 1.95
C ASN A 270 -19.76 -23.01 2.85
N GLY A 271 -19.53 -21.83 2.25
CA GLY A 271 -19.12 -20.61 2.95
C GLY A 271 -17.60 -20.45 3.11
N THR A 272 -16.80 -21.45 2.73
CA THR A 272 -15.34 -21.42 2.75
C THR A 272 -14.79 -21.02 1.38
N PRO A 273 -13.81 -20.10 1.30
CA PRO A 273 -13.11 -19.81 0.05
C PRO A 273 -12.29 -21.03 -0.41
N VAL A 274 -12.44 -21.41 -1.67
CA VAL A 274 -11.68 -22.50 -2.31
C VAL A 274 -11.14 -22.03 -3.66
N VAL A 275 -10.10 -22.69 -4.17
CA VAL A 275 -9.57 -22.40 -5.51
C VAL A 275 -10.67 -22.60 -6.55
N LYS A 276 -10.84 -21.60 -7.42
CA LYS A 276 -11.78 -21.73 -8.53
C LYS A 276 -11.31 -22.84 -9.47
N ALA A 277 -12.12 -23.89 -9.63
CA ALA A 277 -11.86 -24.96 -10.58
C ALA A 277 -11.62 -24.36 -11.98
N PRO A 278 -10.69 -24.89 -12.79
CA PRO A 278 -10.61 -24.52 -14.19
C PRO A 278 -12.00 -24.78 -14.77
N SER A 279 -12.66 -23.75 -15.31
CA SER A 279 -13.86 -24.02 -16.10
C SER A 279 -13.44 -24.99 -17.19
N GLU A 280 -14.06 -26.17 -17.24
CA GLU A 280 -14.20 -26.86 -18.51
C GLU A 280 -14.63 -25.78 -19.50
N SER A 281 -13.76 -25.53 -20.49
CA SER A 281 -14.20 -24.78 -21.67
C SER A 281 -15.47 -25.48 -22.13
N PRO A 282 -16.56 -24.76 -22.46
CA PRO A 282 -17.76 -25.45 -22.92
C PRO A 282 -17.34 -26.30 -24.09
N GLU A 283 -17.43 -27.62 -23.91
CA GLU A 283 -17.33 -28.58 -25.00
C GLU A 283 -18.25 -28.05 -26.09
N ALA A 284 -17.69 -27.87 -27.28
CA ALA A 284 -18.46 -27.50 -28.44
C ALA A 284 -19.66 -28.46 -28.52
N GLU A 285 -20.87 -27.92 -28.35
CA GLU A 285 -22.10 -28.67 -28.52
C GLU A 285 -22.09 -29.30 -29.92
N VAL A 286 -21.83 -30.60 -29.97
CA VAL A 286 -22.08 -31.43 -31.14
C VAL A 286 -23.60 -31.52 -31.26
N HIS A 287 -24.18 -30.62 -32.05
CA HIS A 287 -25.56 -30.75 -32.49
C HIS A 287 -25.64 -31.86 -33.55
N GLU A 288 -25.99 -33.07 -33.09
CA GLU A 288 -26.41 -34.16 -33.96
C GLU A 288 -27.93 -34.08 -34.16
N GLY A 289 -28.37 -33.86 -35.40
CA GLY A 289 -29.78 -33.74 -35.76
C GLY A 289 -30.00 -33.41 -37.24
N ALA A 290 -29.73 -34.37 -38.12
CA ALA A 290 -30.18 -34.40 -39.52
C ALA A 290 -31.73 -34.55 -39.58
N PRO A 291 -32.46 -34.43 -40.74
CA PRO A 291 -32.00 -34.87 -42.06
C PRO A 291 -32.52 -34.14 -43.34
N THR A 292 -31.99 -34.65 -44.47
CA THR A 292 -32.51 -34.66 -45.86
C THR A 292 -32.53 -33.37 -46.69
N SER A 293 -31.75 -33.32 -47.79
CA SER A 293 -32.21 -33.77 -49.12
C SER A 293 -31.25 -33.36 -50.25
N THR A 294 -31.01 -34.33 -51.14
CA THR A 294 -30.75 -34.25 -52.60
C THR A 294 -29.49 -33.60 -53.20
N VAL A 295 -28.72 -34.48 -53.86
CA VAL A 295 -27.74 -34.26 -54.94
C VAL A 295 -28.49 -34.04 -56.28
N PRO A 296 -27.97 -33.21 -57.22
CA PRO A 296 -27.30 -33.74 -58.43
C PRO A 296 -25.99 -32.95 -58.73
N ALA A 297 -24.84 -33.56 -59.00
CA ALA A 297 -24.40 -34.28 -60.20
C ALA A 297 -24.30 -33.45 -61.51
N THR A 298 -23.05 -33.31 -61.99
CA THR A 298 -22.57 -33.14 -63.38
C THR A 298 -22.61 -31.76 -64.05
N SER A 299 -21.47 -31.16 -64.42
CA SER A 299 -20.68 -31.48 -65.62
C SER A 299 -19.52 -30.48 -65.85
N THR A 300 -18.44 -31.01 -66.42
CA THR A 300 -17.28 -30.32 -67.02
C THR A 300 -17.64 -29.30 -68.10
N SER A 301 -16.95 -28.15 -68.15
CA SER A 301 -16.43 -27.62 -69.42
C SER A 301 -15.31 -26.59 -69.23
N LYS A 302 -14.29 -26.77 -70.06
CA LYS A 302 -13.05 -26.04 -70.26
C LYS A 302 -13.34 -24.80 -71.13
N LYS A 303 -12.73 -23.63 -70.85
CA LYS A 303 -12.31 -22.69 -71.93
C LYS A 303 -11.37 -21.59 -71.44
N HIS A 304 -10.26 -21.48 -72.18
CA HIS A 304 -9.28 -20.41 -72.22
C HIS A 304 -9.82 -19.13 -72.89
N ALA A 305 -8.99 -18.08 -72.78
CA ALA A 305 -8.98 -16.76 -73.45
C ALA A 305 -9.61 -15.64 -72.60
N ALA A 306 -8.96 -14.51 -72.35
CA ALA A 306 -7.73 -13.91 -72.88
C ALA A 306 -7.03 -13.09 -71.80
#